data_AF-A0A973JA57-F1
#
_entry.id   AF-A0A973JA57-F1
#
_cell.length_a   1.000
_cell.length_b   1.000
_cell.length_c   1.000
_cell.angle_alpha   90.00
_cell.angle_beta   90.00
_cell.angle_gamma   90.00
#
_symmetry.space_group_name_H-M   'P 1'
#
loop_
_entity.id
_entity.type
_entity.pdbx_description
1 polymer ?
#
loop_
_entity_poly.entity_id
_entity_poly.type
_entity_poly.pdbx_seq_one_letter_code
_entity_poly.pdbx_strand_id
1 'polypeptide(L)'
;LVLSQFTGAANELYEALIVNPYHIEQTADALFQALTMPDFEQKERMRSMRAMVRDFNVYRWAGKMLLDASRIRQREKISERIGRNV
;
A
#
# COMPACT_ATOMS: atom_id res chain seq x y z
N LEU A 1 7.09 -10.98 7.79
CA LEU A 1 7.51 -9.60 7.45
C LEU A 1 7.38 -8.76 8.71
N VAL A 2 8.46 -8.16 9.19
CA VAL A 2 8.40 -7.12 10.24
C VAL A 2 8.43 -5.77 9.54
N LEU A 3 7.48 -4.90 9.84
CA LEU A 3 7.26 -3.67 9.07
C LEU A 3 7.01 -2.48 9.99
N SER A 4 7.68 -1.36 9.73
CA SER A 4 7.45 -0.13 10.48
C SER A 4 6.08 0.46 10.16
N GLN A 5 5.34 0.86 11.20
CA GLN A 5 4.05 1.56 11.10
C GLN A 5 4.12 2.86 10.29
N PHE A 6 5.31 3.45 10.16
CA PHE A 6 5.52 4.71 9.44
C PHE A 6 5.73 4.51 7.93
N THR A 7 5.77 3.26 7.46
CA THR A 7 5.83 2.98 6.02
C THR A 7 4.45 3.08 5.40
N GLY A 8 4.36 3.63 4.18
CA GLY A 8 3.08 3.66 3.46
C GLY A 8 2.48 2.26 3.25
N ALA A 9 3.34 1.24 3.11
CA ALA A 9 2.95 -0.15 2.96
C ALA A 9 2.27 -0.74 4.21
N ALA A 10 2.47 -0.18 5.40
CA ALA A 10 1.82 -0.65 6.63
C ALA A 10 0.29 -0.50 6.59
N ASN A 11 -0.21 0.43 5.77
CA ASN A 11 -1.64 0.63 5.55
C ASN A 11 -2.28 -0.40 4.63
N GLU A 12 -1.48 -1.26 3.99
CA GLU A 12 -1.93 -2.26 3.03
C GLU A 12 -1.56 -3.67 3.54
N LEU A 13 -0.32 -3.88 3.97
CA LEU A 13 0.21 -5.18 4.37
C LEU A 13 -0.18 -5.59 5.80
N TYR A 14 -1.48 -5.74 6.07
CA TYR A 14 -2.03 -5.95 7.42
C TYR A 14 -1.56 -7.22 8.14
N GLU A 15 -1.12 -8.23 7.39
CA GLU A 15 -0.60 -9.49 7.96
C GLU A 15 0.87 -9.41 8.41
N ALA A 16 1.52 -8.28 8.18
CA ALA A 16 2.86 -8.02 8.70
C ALA A 16 2.83 -7.84 10.22
N LEU A 17 3.95 -8.16 10.87
CA LEU A 17 4.18 -7.76 12.25
C LEU A 17 4.54 -6.26 12.24
N ILE A 18 3.53 -5.43 12.51
CA ILE A 18 3.68 -3.98 12.55
C ILE A 18 4.39 -3.57 13.83
N VAL A 19 5.45 -2.78 13.69
CA VAL A 19 6.26 -2.28 14.81
C VAL A 19 6.37 -0.77 14.79
N ASN A 20 6.44 -0.16 15.97
CA ASN A 20 7.00 1.16 16.14
C ASN A 20 8.53 1.03 16.29
N PRO A 21 9.35 1.45 15.31
CA PRO A 21 10.81 1.31 15.38
C PRO A 21 11.46 2.11 16.53
N TYR A 22 10.75 3.06 17.13
CA TYR A 22 11.22 3.80 18.31
C TYR A 22 10.91 3.08 19.63
N HIS A 23 10.18 1.96 19.58
CA HIS A 23 9.88 1.14 20.75
C HIS A 23 10.68 -0.16 20.69
N ILE A 24 11.84 -0.16 21.35
CA ILE A 24 12.83 -1.24 21.24
C ILE A 24 12.27 -2.58 21.73
N GLU A 25 11.58 -2.61 22.87
CA GLU A 25 11.02 -3.85 23.44
C GLU A 25 9.99 -4.50 22.52
N GLN A 26 8.97 -3.74 22.08
CA GLN A 26 8.00 -4.20 21.08
C GLN A 26 8.67 -4.72 19.80
N THR A 27 9.73 -4.04 19.33
CA THR A 27 10.45 -4.49 18.13
C THR A 27 11.17 -5.81 18.39
N ALA A 28 11.78 -5.98 19.57
CA ALA A 28 12.41 -7.24 19.98
C ALA A 28 11.39 -8.38 20.09
N ASP A 29 10.22 -8.13 20.69
CA ASP A 29 9.14 -9.10 20.78
C ASP A 29 8.63 -9.53 19.40
N ALA A 30 8.46 -8.57 18.47
CA ALA A 30 8.06 -8.87 17.10
C ALA A 30 9.12 -9.67 16.34
N LEU A 31 10.40 -9.43 16.58
CA LEU A 31 11.49 -10.23 16.00
C LEU A 31 11.50 -11.65 16.57
N PHE A 32 11.33 -11.80 17.89
CA PHE A 32 11.22 -13.10 18.54
C PHE A 32 10.02 -13.87 17.98
N GLN A 33 8.86 -13.23 17.88
CA GLN A 33 7.68 -13.80 17.25
C GLN A 33 7.97 -14.21 15.80
N ALA A 34 8.59 -13.36 14.99
CA ALA A 34 8.91 -13.69 13.60
C ALA A 34 9.81 -14.93 13.47
N LEU A 35 10.80 -15.07 14.36
CA LEU A 35 11.76 -16.18 14.35
C LEU A 35 11.16 -17.49 14.89
N THR A 36 10.19 -17.40 15.79
CA THR A 36 9.55 -18.57 16.44
C THR A 36 8.20 -18.94 15.83
N MET A 37 7.66 -18.12 14.92
CA MET A 37 6.40 -18.34 14.24
C MET A 37 6.42 -19.67 13.47
N PRO A 38 5.39 -20.52 13.59
CA PRO A 38 5.28 -21.73 12.80
C PRO A 38 5.35 -21.46 11.29
N ASP A 39 6.04 -22.32 10.54
CA ASP A 39 6.26 -22.15 9.11
C ASP A 39 4.95 -22.02 8.30
N PHE A 40 3.90 -22.75 8.70
CA PHE A 40 2.59 -22.64 8.04
C PHE A 40 1.98 -21.23 8.21
N GLU A 41 2.12 -20.62 9.38
CA GLU A 41 1.61 -19.27 9.66
C GLU A 41 2.40 -18.23 8.87
N GLN A 42 3.74 -18.35 8.87
CA GLN A 42 4.61 -17.46 8.07
C GLN A 42 4.23 -17.49 6.58
N LYS A 43 4.01 -18.71 6.05
CA LYS A 43 3.59 -18.91 4.65
C LYS A 43 2.25 -18.27 4.36
N GLU A 44 1.28 -18.40 5.25
CA GLU A 44 -0.07 -17.87 5.04
C GLU A 44 -0.11 -16.35 5.09
N ARG A 45 0.57 -15.74 6.08
CA ARG A 45 0.76 -14.28 6.13
C ARG A 45 1.42 -13.75 4.87
N MET A 46 2.51 -14.41 4.42
CA MET A 46 3.21 -14.01 3.20
C MET A 46 2.38 -14.23 1.93
N ARG A 47 1.55 -15.28 1.87
CA ARG A 47 0.63 -15.53 0.75
C ARG A 47 -0.37 -14.38 0.62
N SER A 48 -1.01 -14.00 1.72
CA SER A 48 -1.98 -12.89 1.78
C SER A 48 -1.35 -11.57 1.31
N MET A 49 -0.20 -11.19 1.89
CA MET A 49 0.50 -9.95 1.52
C MET A 49 0.93 -9.92 0.04
N ARG A 50 1.42 -11.05 -0.50
CA ARG A 50 1.80 -11.13 -1.92
C ARG A 50 0.60 -11.05 -2.86
N ALA A 51 -0.57 -11.54 -2.45
CA ALA A 51 -1.80 -11.36 -3.22
C ALA A 51 -2.16 -9.87 -3.32
N MET A 52 -2.07 -9.15 -2.21
CA MET A 52 -2.32 -7.70 -2.20
C MET A 52 -1.35 -6.94 -3.11
N VAL A 53 -0.04 -7.21 -3.01
CA VAL A 53 0.96 -6.58 -3.89
C VAL A 53 0.71 -6.89 -5.37
N ARG A 54 0.22 -8.11 -5.67
CA ARG A 54 -0.13 -8.50 -7.05
C ARG A 54 -1.32 -7.71 -7.56
N ASP A 55 -2.34 -7.48 -6.74
CA ASP A 55 -3.56 -6.77 -7.12
C ASP A 55 -3.34 -5.26 -7.23
N PHE A 56 -2.48 -4.70 -6.37
CA PHE A 56 -2.12 -3.27 -6.33
C PHE A 56 -0.72 -3.00 -6.90
N ASN A 57 -0.46 -3.55 -8.08
CA ASN A 57 0.85 -3.45 -8.73
C ASN A 57 1.07 -2.12 -9.51
N VAL A 58 2.29 -1.97 -10.03
CA VAL A 58 2.75 -0.79 -10.79
C VAL A 58 1.92 -0.50 -12.04
N TYR A 59 1.39 -1.53 -12.72
CA TYR A 59 0.57 -1.34 -13.93
C TYR A 59 -0.78 -0.72 -13.57
N ARG A 60 -1.41 -1.19 -12.48
CA ARG A 60 -2.65 -0.61 -11.96
C ARG A 60 -2.45 0.84 -11.55
N TRP A 61 -1.34 1.13 -10.87
CA TRP A 61 -0.97 2.49 -10.49
C TRP A 61 -0.80 3.40 -11.72
N ALA A 62 -0.02 2.97 -12.72
CA ALA A 62 0.20 3.74 -13.95
C ALA A 62 -1.11 3.99 -14.71
N GLY A 63 -1.97 2.97 -14.84
CA GLY A 63 -3.29 3.10 -15.44
C GLY A 63 -4.18 4.11 -14.71
N LYS A 64 -4.18 4.08 -13.38
CA LYS A 64 -4.92 5.04 -12.55
C LYS A 64 -4.41 6.46 -12.75
N MET A 65 -3.09 6.66 -12.74
CA MET A 65 -2.50 7.98 -12.99
C MET A 65 -2.88 8.57 -14.34
N LEU A 66 -2.82 7.77 -15.41
CA LEU A 66 -3.20 8.21 -16.76
C LEU A 66 -4.69 8.56 -16.84
N LEU A 67 -5.55 7.78 -16.21
CA LEU A 67 -6.99 8.08 -16.13
C LEU A 67 -7.27 9.38 -15.38
N ASP A 68 -6.59 9.58 -14.24
CA ASP A 68 -6.75 10.79 -13.43
C ASP A 68 -6.25 12.04 -14.18
N ALA A 69 -5.11 11.95 -14.88
CA ALA A 69 -4.61 13.02 -15.74
C ALA A 69 -5.57 13.34 -16.90
N SER A 70 -6.17 12.32 -17.53
CA SER A 70 -7.14 12.49 -18.61
C SER A 70 -8.41 13.22 -18.13
N ARG A 71 -8.89 12.90 -16.93
CA ARG A 71 -10.05 13.55 -16.31
C ARG A 71 -9.81 15.05 -16.05
N ILE A 72 -8.62 15.42 -15.57
CA ILE A 72 -8.24 16.82 -15.36
C ILE A 72 -8.33 17.58 -16.69
N ARG A 73 -7.72 17.05 -17.76
CA ARG A 73 -7.73 17.67 -19.08
C ARG A 73 -9.14 17.81 -19.68
N GLN A 74 -10.03 16.84 -19.42
CA GLN A 74 -11.43 16.95 -19.87
C GLN A 74 -12.18 18.06 -19.14
N ARG A 75 -11.97 18.23 -17.83
CA ARG A 75 -12.59 19.30 -17.04
C ARG A 75 -12.16 20.69 -17.52
N GLU A 76 -10.87 20.88 -17.80
CA GLU A 76 -10.34 22.14 -18.35
C GLU A 76 -11.01 22.50 -19.68
N LYS A 77 -11.10 21.54 -20.62
CA LYS A 77 -11.78 21.76 -21.91
C LYS A 77 -13.27 22.11 -21.77
N ILE A 78 -13.96 21.53 -20.79
CA ILE A 78 -15.37 21.85 -20.52
C ILE A 78 -15.48 23.27 -19.97
N SER A 79 -14.64 23.63 -19.00
CA SER A 79 -14.61 24.99 -18.42
C SER A 79 -14.35 26.06 -19.48
N GLU A 80 -13.36 25.85 -20.35
CA GLU A 80 -13.05 26.77 -21.46
C GLU A 80 -14.17 26.92 -22.49
N ARG A 81 -14.98 25.87 -22.71
CA ARG A 81 -16.14 25.93 -23.62
C ARG A 81 -17.30 26.68 -23.00
N ILE A 82 -17.52 26.54 -21.70
CA ILE A 82 -18.55 27.27 -20.97
C ILE A 82 -18.18 28.76 -20.90
N GLY A 83 -16.93 29.09 -20.54
CA GLY A 83 -16.46 30.47 -20.44
C GLY A 83 -16.33 31.22 -21.78
N ARG A 84 -16.37 30.52 -22.92
CA ARG A 84 -16.45 31.13 -24.27
C ARG A 84 -17.89 31.42 -24.74
N ASN A 85 -18.89 30.87 -24.04
CA ASN A 85 -20.32 31.03 -24.38
C ASN A 85 -21.05 31.99 -23.42
N VAL A 86 -20.31 32.74 -22.61
CA VAL A 86 -20.77 33.85 -21.75
C VAL A 86 -20.02 35.10 -22.19
#